data_AF-A0A840F9F4-F1
#
_entry.id   AF-A0A840F9F4-F1
#
_cell.length_a   1.000
_cell.length_b   1.000
_cell.length_c   1.000
_cell.angle_alpha   90.00
_cell.angle_beta   90.00
_cell.angle_gamma   90.00
#
_symmetry.space_group_name_H-M   'P 1'
#
loop_
_entity.id
_entity.type
_entity.pdbx_description
1 polymer ?
#
loop_
_entity_poly.entity_id
_entity_poly.type
_entity_poly.pdbx_seq_one_letter_code
_entity_poly.pdbx_strand_id
1 'polypeptide(L)'
;MGIETQLDSPLARAVRLAGSQSAFARLVGRSQATVYTWLSQGKLLPAELVLAVEAATGVSRNDLRPDLYPRESAASTAGLEVAR
;
A
#
# COMPACT_ATOMS: atom_id res chain seq x y z
N MET A 1 20.35 0.68 -7.87
CA MET A 1 18.88 0.80 -7.95
C MET A 1 18.30 -0.60 -7.73
N GLY A 2 17.36 -0.78 -6.79
CA GLY A 2 16.79 -2.10 -6.49
C GLY A 2 15.65 -2.49 -7.44
N ILE A 3 15.14 -3.73 -7.27
CA ILE A 3 14.07 -4.29 -8.12
C ILE A 3 12.78 -3.48 -8.10
N GLU A 4 12.54 -2.67 -7.06
CA GLU A 4 11.41 -1.76 -6.95
C GLU A 4 11.37 -0.73 -8.09
N THR A 5 12.47 -0.46 -8.77
CA THR A 5 12.52 0.47 -9.90
C THR A 5 11.98 -0.12 -11.19
N GLN A 6 11.90 -1.45 -11.29
CA GLN A 6 11.47 -2.19 -12.48
C GLN A 6 10.07 -2.78 -12.35
N LEU A 7 9.41 -2.58 -11.20
CA LEU A 7 8.11 -3.15 -10.89
C LEU A 7 7.01 -2.07 -10.93
N ASP A 8 5.93 -2.37 -11.64
CA ASP A 8 4.71 -1.56 -11.69
C ASP A 8 3.68 -2.02 -10.66
N SER A 9 4.11 -2.19 -9.41
CA SER A 9 3.21 -2.55 -8.31
C SER A 9 3.02 -1.40 -7.31
N PRO A 10 1.86 -1.30 -6.64
CA PRO A 10 1.63 -0.33 -5.58
C PRO A 10 2.66 -0.41 -4.45
N LEU A 11 3.09 -1.64 -4.10
CA LEU A 11 4.16 -1.86 -3.14
C LEU A 11 5.50 -1.30 -3.63
N ALA A 12 5.88 -1.56 -4.89
CA ALA A 12 7.10 -1.02 -5.48
C ALA A 12 7.07 0.52 -5.48
N ARG A 13 5.92 1.12 -5.80
CA ARG A 13 5.72 2.58 -5.70
C ARG A 13 5.92 3.09 -4.27
N ALA A 14 5.34 2.43 -3.27
CA ALA A 14 5.50 2.81 -1.87
C ALA A 14 6.97 2.73 -1.42
N VAL A 15 7.70 1.69 -1.84
CA VAL A 15 9.14 1.55 -1.57
C VAL A 15 9.96 2.67 -2.22
N ARG A 16 9.66 3.03 -3.48
CA ARG A 16 10.31 4.15 -4.17
C ARG A 16 10.07 5.48 -3.45
N LEU A 17 8.84 5.72 -2.98
CA LEU A 17 8.49 6.94 -2.24
C LEU A 17 9.17 6.99 -0.86
N ALA A 18 9.38 5.85 -0.22
CA ALA A 18 10.20 5.76 1.00
C ALA A 18 11.71 5.91 0.73
N GLY A 19 12.15 5.91 -0.54
CA GLY A 19 13.52 6.17 -0.99
C GLY A 19 14.38 4.92 -1.23
N SER A 20 14.16 3.83 -0.49
CA SER A 20 14.82 2.54 -0.73
C SER A 20 14.12 1.39 0.00
N GLN A 21 14.41 0.15 -0.35
CA GLN A 21 13.92 -1.03 0.40
C GLN A 21 14.33 -0.99 1.88
N SER A 22 15.55 -0.53 2.19
CA SER A 22 16.02 -0.41 3.58
C SER A 22 15.30 0.69 4.36
N ALA A 23 15.02 1.83 3.73
CA ALA A 23 14.25 2.91 4.34
C ALA A 23 12.80 2.49 4.59
N PHE A 24 12.17 1.85 3.60
CA PHE A 24 10.84 1.27 3.75
C PHE A 24 10.80 0.21 4.85
N ALA A 25 11.80 -0.68 4.92
CA ALA A 25 11.89 -1.70 5.94
C ALA A 25 11.92 -1.12 7.37
N ARG A 26 12.66 -0.03 7.59
CA ARG A 26 12.67 0.70 8.86
C ARG A 26 11.32 1.31 9.19
N LEU A 27 10.65 1.90 8.20
CA LEU A 27 9.32 2.49 8.33
C LEU A 27 8.29 1.46 8.80
N VAL A 28 8.32 0.25 8.26
CA VAL A 28 7.37 -0.83 8.62
C VAL A 28 7.86 -1.77 9.73
N GLY A 29 9.04 -1.52 10.33
CA GLY A 29 9.60 -2.38 11.37
C GLY A 29 9.93 -3.80 10.90
N ARG A 30 10.40 -3.96 9.66
CA ARG A 30 10.80 -5.25 9.07
C ARG A 30 12.22 -5.21 8.55
N SER A 31 12.72 -6.36 8.09
CA SER A 31 14.01 -6.46 7.43
C SER A 31 13.91 -6.09 5.94
N GLN A 32 14.99 -5.58 5.36
CA GLN A 32 15.04 -5.33 3.91
C GLN A 32 14.84 -6.61 3.09
N ALA A 33 15.32 -7.77 3.58
CA ALA A 33 15.10 -9.06 2.95
C ALA A 33 13.60 -9.41 2.87
N THR A 34 12.82 -9.10 3.89
CA THR A 34 11.36 -9.27 3.89
C THR A 34 10.72 -8.43 2.78
N VAL A 35 11.14 -7.17 2.65
CA VAL A 35 10.65 -6.26 1.58
C VAL A 35 11.02 -6.80 0.20
N TYR A 36 12.24 -7.30 0.02
CA TYR A 36 12.68 -7.95 -1.22
C TYR A 36 11.82 -9.18 -1.55
N THR A 37 11.51 -10.03 -0.57
CA THR A 37 10.62 -11.18 -0.78
C THR A 37 9.24 -10.75 -1.23
N TRP A 38 8.68 -9.69 -0.65
CA TRP A 38 7.38 -9.19 -1.08
C TRP A 38 7.40 -8.69 -2.52
N LEU A 39 8.42 -7.91 -2.88
CA LEU A 39 8.59 -7.38 -4.23
C LEU A 39 8.84 -8.48 -5.27
N SER A 40 9.75 -9.42 -4.99
CA SER A 40 10.13 -10.49 -5.93
C SER A 40 9.04 -11.54 -6.12
N GLN A 41 8.21 -11.79 -5.11
CA GLN A 41 7.08 -12.73 -5.19
C GLN A 41 5.77 -12.05 -5.59
N GLY A 42 5.76 -10.75 -5.85
CA GLY A 42 4.55 -9.99 -6.15
C GLY A 42 3.49 -10.05 -5.03
N LYS A 43 3.93 -10.20 -3.77
CA LYS A 43 3.03 -10.26 -2.62
C LYS A 43 2.45 -8.90 -2.28
N LEU A 44 1.22 -8.91 -1.82
CA LEU A 44 0.56 -7.73 -1.27
C LEU A 44 1.14 -7.37 0.11
N LEU A 45 0.97 -6.11 0.48
CA LEU A 45 1.37 -5.61 1.79
C LEU A 45 0.50 -6.26 2.90
N PRO A 46 1.09 -6.68 4.03
CA PRO A 46 0.33 -7.12 5.20
C PRO A 46 -0.69 -6.08 5.64
N ALA A 47 -1.88 -6.54 6.05
CA ALA A 47 -3.04 -5.68 6.33
C ALA A 47 -2.74 -4.65 7.42
N GLU A 48 -2.00 -5.08 8.44
CA GLU A 48 -1.63 -4.28 9.60
C GLU A 48 -0.66 -3.14 9.25
N LEU A 49 0.05 -3.23 8.12
CA LEU A 49 1.01 -2.22 7.68
C LEU A 49 0.40 -1.21 6.70
N VAL A 50 -0.79 -1.46 6.16
CA VAL A 50 -1.39 -0.62 5.10
C VAL A 50 -1.55 0.82 5.54
N LEU A 51 -2.12 1.05 6.72
CA LEU A 51 -2.36 2.40 7.23
C LEU A 51 -1.06 3.15 7.52
N ALA A 52 -0.05 2.45 8.06
CA ALA A 52 1.27 3.03 8.32
C ALA A 52 1.98 3.43 7.02
N VAL A 53 1.91 2.56 6.01
CA VAL A 53 2.51 2.82 4.69
C VAL A 53 1.77 3.95 3.97
N GLU A 54 0.44 3.98 4.01
CA GLU A 54 -0.35 5.07 3.43
C GLU A 54 0.01 6.41 4.07
N ALA A 55 0.06 6.48 5.41
CA ALA A 55 0.40 7.70 6.13
C ALA A 55 1.82 8.20 5.81
N ALA A 56 2.78 7.29 5.61
CA ALA A 56 4.17 7.65 5.40
C ALA A 56 4.56 7.85 3.93
N THR A 57 3.87 7.21 2.99
CA THR A 57 4.21 7.26 1.54
C THR A 57 3.15 7.98 0.70
N GLY A 58 1.94 8.16 1.21
CA GLY A 58 0.81 8.73 0.47
C GLY A 58 0.21 7.79 -0.58
N VAL A 59 0.66 6.53 -0.67
CA VAL A 59 0.02 5.54 -1.55
C VAL A 59 -1.29 5.08 -0.92
N SER A 60 -2.39 5.20 -1.68
CA SER A 60 -3.72 4.86 -1.17
C SER A 60 -3.80 3.41 -0.72
N ARG A 61 -4.45 3.19 0.43
CA ARG A 61 -4.77 1.84 0.94
C ARG A 61 -5.51 0.97 -0.09
N ASN A 62 -6.30 1.61 -0.96
CA ASN A 62 -7.08 0.96 -2.00
C ASN A 62 -6.19 0.36 -3.10
N ASP A 63 -5.00 0.94 -3.32
CA ASP A 63 -4.02 0.41 -4.26
C ASP A 63 -3.17 -0.67 -3.59
N LEU A 64 -2.82 -0.49 -2.30
CA LEU A 64 -1.98 -1.44 -1.57
C LEU A 64 -2.71 -2.76 -1.27
N ARG A 65 -3.99 -2.70 -0.92
CA ARG A 65 -4.86 -3.83 -0.57
C ARG A 65 -6.29 -3.61 -1.06
N PRO A 66 -6.56 -3.73 -2.38
CA PRO A 66 -7.92 -3.59 -2.93
C PRO A 66 -8.89 -4.63 -2.40
N ASP A 67 -8.40 -5.78 -1.92
CA ASP A 67 -9.17 -6.85 -1.29
C ASP A 67 -9.70 -6.48 0.10
N LEU A 68 -9.05 -5.54 0.80
CA LEU A 68 -9.51 -5.03 2.11
C LEU A 68 -10.15 -3.64 2.00
N TYR A 69 -9.69 -2.85 1.04
CA TYR A 69 -10.16 -1.48 0.81
C TYR A 69 -10.58 -1.32 -0.65
N PRO A 70 -11.73 -1.90 -1.05
CA PRO A 70 -12.26 -1.67 -2.38
C PRO A 70 -12.53 -0.17 -2.54
N ARG A 71 -12.18 0.39 -3.71
CA ARG A 71 -12.59 1.76 -4.03
C ARG A 71 -14.11 1.77 -4.12
N GLU A 72 -14.76 2.30 -3.09
CA GLU A 72 -16.16 2.71 -3.20
C GLU A 72 -16.23 3.83 -4.24
N SER A 73 -16.40 3.45 -5.50
CA SER A 73 -16.75 4.36 -6.57
C SER A 73 -18.12 4.95 -6.23
N ALA A 74 -18.15 6.08 -5.52
CA ALA A 74 -19.30 6.96 -5.37
C ALA A 74 -20.64 6.29 -4.97
N ALA A 75 -20.62 5.21 -4.20
CA ALA A 75 -21.83 4.48 -3.81
C ALA A 75 -22.07 4.52 -2.29
N SER A 76 -22.04 5.71 -1.69
CA SER A 76 -22.70 5.93 -0.39
C SER A 76 -23.18 7.38 -0.24
N THR A 77 -23.95 7.85 -1.23
CA THR A 77 -24.90 8.97 -1.07
C THR A 77 -26.29 8.51 -1.53
N ALA A 78 -26.75 7.37 -1.01
CA ALA A 78 -28.10 6.84 -1.30
C ALA A 78 -28.85 6.46 -0.01
N GLY A 79 -28.54 7.11 1.12
CA GLY A 79 -29.08 6.76 2.43
C GLY A 79 -29.68 7.89 3.26
N LEU A 80 -29.79 9.12 2.73
CA LEU A 80 -30.46 10.22 3.44
C LEU A 80 -31.65 10.78 2.63
N GLU A 81 -32.53 9.89 2.19
CA GLU A 81 -33.91 10.27 1.88
C GLU A 81 -34.76 9.86 3.10
N VAL A 82 -34.66 10.65 4.18
CA VAL A 82 -35.58 10.53 5.32
C VAL A 82 -36.72 11.51 5.06
N ALA A 83 -37.85 10.93 4.65
CA ALA A 83 -39.13 11.61 4.61
C ALA A 83 -39.46 12.25 5.97
N ARG A 84 -39.60 13.58 5.97
CA ARG A 84 -40.65 14.29 6.72
C ARG A 84 -40.79 15.73 6.24
#